data_AF-A0A8C9PC37-F1
#
_entry.id   AF-A0A8C9PC37-F1
#
_cell.length_a   1.000
_cell.length_b   1.000
_cell.length_c   1.000
_cell.angle_alpha   90.00
_cell.angle_beta   90.00
_cell.angle_gamma   90.00
#
_symmetry.space_group_name_H-M   'P 1'
#
loop_
_entity.id
_entity.type
_entity.pdbx_description
1 polymer ?
#
loop_
_entity_poly.entity_id
_entity_poly.type
_entity_poly.pdbx_seq_one_letter_code
_entity_poly.pdbx_strand_id
1 'polypeptide(L)'
;QNVSSILHYIYILLMLLLVKAWKTLGTHSLCLDFTVKPQSRPGESWCEVQGSVDKTAFLQYDCESNKIKPLGHLGKEVNATKTWTQLTEMLRELGQELRTILLDINLEKNKRWPGVSPLTLQAKMSCQLEGNNDLGSFWNFSIDGQPSLYLNVMHMEWTVINPRARGIKEKWGNDKELTERLRKVSMGDCNHWLTGFLKYQKEMPGRELSYHDITQQSGKDPNSIFLFFTLPLLCYLYFLSLFLIIITCFISSVFFLLAF
;
A
#
# COMPACT_ATOMS: atom_id res chain seq x y z
N GLN A 1 39.82 16.93 -27.35
CA GLN A 1 38.67 16.07 -27.72
C GLN A 1 38.39 14.94 -26.71
N ASN A 2 39.38 14.22 -26.18
CA ASN A 2 39.15 13.06 -25.29
C ASN A 2 38.48 13.36 -23.93
N VAL A 3 38.85 14.47 -23.26
CA VAL A 3 38.39 14.76 -21.89
C VAL A 3 36.90 15.09 -21.82
N SER A 4 36.37 15.81 -22.82
CA SER A 4 34.95 16.19 -22.90
C SER A 4 34.04 14.97 -23.14
N SER A 5 34.45 14.03 -24.01
CA SER A 5 33.72 12.77 -24.21
C SER A 5 33.73 11.88 -22.97
N ILE A 6 34.84 11.83 -22.24
CA ILE A 6 34.94 11.07 -20.98
C ILE A 6 34.00 11.68 -19.91
N LEU A 7 33.98 13.01 -19.78
CA LEU A 7 33.08 13.70 -18.84
C LEU A 7 31.60 13.43 -19.15
N HIS A 8 31.24 13.43 -20.44
CA HIS A 8 29.88 13.15 -20.89
C HIS A 8 29.45 11.71 -20.58
N TYR A 9 30.34 10.74 -20.80
CA TYR A 9 30.11 9.34 -20.43
C TYR A 9 29.95 9.13 -18.92
N ILE A 10 30.80 9.79 -18.11
CA ILE A 10 30.70 9.76 -16.65
C ILE A 10 29.38 10.36 -16.18
N TYR A 11 28.96 11.47 -16.77
CA TYR A 11 27.67 12.11 -16.45
C TYR A 11 26.48 11.19 -16.78
N ILE A 12 26.45 10.58 -17.97
CA ILE A 12 25.41 9.61 -18.34
C ILE A 12 25.40 8.42 -17.38
N LEU A 13 26.58 7.88 -17.04
CA LEU A 13 26.70 6.77 -16.08
C LEU A 13 26.18 7.16 -14.70
N LEU A 14 26.50 8.37 -14.22
CA LEU A 14 26.00 8.90 -12.95
C LEU A 14 24.49 9.07 -12.98
N MET A 15 23.92 9.62 -14.06
CA MET A 15 22.47 9.75 -14.23
C MET A 15 21.78 8.37 -14.26
N LEU A 16 22.36 7.37 -14.92
CA LEU A 16 21.84 6.00 -14.91
C LEU A 16 21.90 5.35 -13.52
N LEU A 17 22.97 5.62 -12.76
CA LEU A 17 23.10 5.16 -11.37
C LEU A 17 22.08 5.86 -10.46
N LEU A 18 21.85 7.16 -10.63
CA LEU A 18 20.84 7.92 -9.90
C LEU A 18 19.42 7.47 -10.23
N VAL A 19 19.11 7.18 -11.50
CA VAL A 19 17.80 6.62 -11.90
C VAL A 19 17.61 5.20 -11.35
N LYS A 20 18.66 4.37 -11.32
CA LYS A 20 18.62 3.04 -10.67
C LYS A 20 18.42 3.17 -9.16
N ALA A 21 19.11 4.09 -8.51
CA ALA A 21 18.96 4.37 -7.08
C ALA A 21 17.57 4.92 -6.73
N TRP A 22 17.00 5.77 -7.59
CA TRP A 22 15.63 6.25 -7.42
C TRP A 22 14.62 5.11 -7.54
N LYS A 23 14.81 4.19 -8.50
CA LYS A 23 13.95 2.99 -8.62
C LYS A 23 14.00 2.09 -7.38
N THR A 24 15.05 2.16 -6.56
CA THR A 24 15.16 1.40 -5.31
C THR A 24 14.50 2.09 -4.10
N LEU A 25 14.10 3.36 -4.19
CA LEU A 25 13.26 4.06 -3.20
C LEU A 25 11.78 3.99 -3.59
N GLY A 26 11.27 2.76 -3.77
CA GLY A 26 9.84 2.53 -3.94
C GLY A 26 9.14 2.57 -2.57
N THR A 27 8.02 3.27 -2.49
CA THR A 27 7.08 3.07 -1.37
C THR A 27 6.38 1.74 -1.55
N HIS A 28 6.51 0.87 -0.55
CA HIS A 28 5.84 -0.42 -0.50
C HIS A 28 4.67 -0.38 0.46
N SER A 29 3.63 -1.15 0.18
CA SER A 29 2.41 -1.17 0.99
C SER A 29 1.86 -2.59 1.15
N LEU A 30 1.42 -2.92 2.37
CA LEU A 30 0.63 -4.10 2.65
C LEU A 30 -0.79 -3.64 3.01
N CYS A 31 -1.78 -4.20 2.33
CA CYS A 31 -3.19 -3.96 2.63
C CYS A 31 -3.89 -5.27 2.95
N LEU A 32 -4.72 -5.26 4.00
CA LEU A 32 -5.59 -6.37 4.37
C LEU A 32 -7.03 -5.84 4.38
N ASP A 33 -7.87 -6.36 3.49
CA ASP A 33 -9.25 -5.93 3.29
C ASP A 33 -10.20 -7.00 3.82
N PHE A 34 -10.76 -6.76 5.00
CA PHE A 34 -11.73 -7.64 5.65
C PHE A 34 -13.12 -7.29 5.19
N THR A 35 -13.90 -8.29 4.77
CA THR A 35 -15.34 -8.19 4.57
C THR A 35 -16.03 -9.13 5.55
N VAL A 36 -16.74 -8.57 6.53
CA VAL A 36 -17.39 -9.31 7.62
C VAL A 36 -18.90 -9.18 7.52
N LYS A 37 -19.58 -10.32 7.61
CA LYS A 37 -21.03 -10.46 7.55
C LYS A 37 -21.55 -10.98 8.89
N PRO A 38 -22.74 -10.55 9.34
CA PRO A 38 -23.30 -10.97 10.63
C PRO A 38 -23.76 -12.43 10.59
N GLN A 39 -24.30 -12.84 9.45
CA GLN A 39 -24.75 -14.20 9.18
C GLN A 39 -24.27 -14.64 7.80
N SER A 40 -23.91 -15.92 7.71
CA SER A 40 -23.63 -16.60 6.46
C SER A 40 -24.83 -17.42 6.01
N ARG A 41 -25.06 -17.47 4.69
CA ARG A 41 -25.86 -18.54 4.11
C ARG A 41 -25.09 -19.86 4.19
N PRO A 42 -25.76 -21.02 4.18
CA PRO A 42 -25.07 -22.31 4.05
C PRO A 42 -24.14 -22.30 2.84
N GLY A 43 -22.84 -22.51 3.07
CA GLY A 43 -21.80 -22.47 2.03
C GLY A 43 -21.17 -21.11 1.75
N GLU A 44 -21.61 -20.04 2.43
CA GLU A 44 -21.00 -18.70 2.34
C GLU A 44 -20.12 -18.43 3.57
N SER A 45 -19.00 -17.72 3.39
CA SER A 45 -18.16 -17.33 4.52
C SER A 45 -18.76 -16.16 5.30
N TRP A 46 -18.60 -16.18 6.63
CA TRP A 46 -19.00 -15.03 7.46
C TRP A 46 -17.97 -13.92 7.39
N CYS A 47 -16.78 -14.23 6.90
CA CYS A 47 -15.70 -13.27 6.73
C CYS A 47 -14.75 -13.73 5.62
N GLU A 48 -14.35 -12.79 4.80
CA GLU A 48 -13.33 -12.98 3.78
C GLU A 48 -12.28 -11.88 3.94
N VAL A 49 -11.01 -12.22 3.75
CA VAL A 49 -9.91 -11.25 3.77
C VAL A 49 -9.09 -11.36 2.51
N GLN A 50 -8.96 -10.25 1.79
CA GLN A 50 -8.04 -10.13 0.67
C GLN A 50 -6.79 -9.39 1.10
N GLY A 51 -5.62 -10.00 0.92
CA GLY A 51 -4.33 -9.35 1.19
C GLY A 51 -3.59 -9.00 -0.09
N SER A 52 -3.05 -7.78 -0.14
CA SER A 52 -2.27 -7.28 -1.29
C SER A 52 -0.97 -6.62 -0.86
N VAL A 53 0.11 -6.86 -1.60
CA VAL A 53 1.35 -6.08 -1.54
C VAL A 53 1.43 -5.24 -2.81
N ASP A 54 1.60 -3.92 -2.66
CA ASP A 54 1.66 -2.97 -3.78
C ASP A 54 0.50 -3.12 -4.77
N LYS A 55 -0.71 -3.21 -4.21
CA LYS A 55 -1.99 -3.41 -4.93
C LYS A 55 -2.12 -4.76 -5.63
N THR A 56 -1.12 -5.63 -5.56
CA THR A 56 -1.17 -6.97 -6.13
C THR A 56 -1.62 -7.96 -5.08
N ALA A 57 -2.75 -8.63 -5.31
CA ALA A 57 -3.27 -9.64 -4.40
C ALA A 57 -2.32 -10.84 -4.29
N PHE A 58 -2.02 -11.26 -3.05
CA PHE A 58 -1.14 -12.40 -2.78
C PHE A 58 -1.76 -13.43 -1.84
N LEU A 59 -2.88 -13.10 -1.16
CA LEU A 59 -3.63 -14.05 -0.36
C LEU A 59 -5.14 -13.76 -0.41
N GLN A 60 -5.91 -14.82 -0.23
CA GLN A 60 -7.33 -14.77 0.14
C GLN A 60 -7.52 -15.66 1.37
N TYR A 61 -8.11 -15.15 2.43
CA TYR A 61 -8.43 -15.90 3.63
C TYR A 61 -9.93 -16.04 3.78
N ASP A 62 -10.37 -17.26 4.10
CA ASP A 62 -11.75 -17.62 4.33
C ASP A 62 -11.94 -17.98 5.81
N CYS A 63 -12.78 -17.21 6.51
CA CYS A 63 -12.90 -17.27 7.96
C CYS A 63 -13.79 -18.45 8.42
N GLU A 64 -14.63 -19.01 7.54
CA GLU A 64 -15.43 -20.22 7.81
C GLU A 64 -14.57 -21.49 7.80
N SER A 65 -13.82 -21.72 6.74
CA SER A 65 -12.93 -22.87 6.62
C SER A 65 -11.61 -22.68 7.37
N ASN A 66 -11.33 -21.45 7.82
CA ASN A 66 -10.06 -21.05 8.42
C ASN A 66 -8.87 -21.39 7.52
N LYS A 67 -9.02 -21.16 6.21
CA LYS A 67 -7.99 -21.47 5.20
C LYS A 67 -7.53 -20.21 4.50
N ILE A 68 -6.22 -20.09 4.36
CA ILE A 68 -5.58 -19.08 3.55
C ILE A 68 -5.15 -19.69 2.20
N LYS A 69 -5.63 -19.10 1.11
CA LYS A 69 -5.29 -19.46 -0.26
C LYS A 69 -4.19 -18.51 -0.76
N PRO A 70 -3.01 -19.03 -1.13
CA PRO A 70 -1.98 -18.23 -1.76
C PRO A 70 -2.40 -17.82 -3.18
N LEU A 71 -2.17 -16.55 -3.52
CA LEU A 71 -2.46 -15.98 -4.83
C LEU A 71 -1.18 -15.46 -5.47
N GLY A 72 -1.16 -15.50 -6.81
CA GLY A 72 -0.03 -14.99 -7.59
C GLY A 72 1.29 -15.70 -7.27
N HIS A 73 2.40 -15.06 -7.66
CA HIS A 73 3.73 -15.59 -7.38
C HIS A 73 4.13 -15.37 -5.92
N LEU A 74 3.94 -14.15 -5.40
CA LEU A 74 4.35 -13.81 -4.04
C LEU A 74 3.69 -14.75 -3.02
N GLY A 75 2.37 -14.98 -3.13
CA GLY A 75 1.65 -15.88 -2.25
C GLY A 75 2.21 -17.31 -2.25
N LYS A 76 2.66 -17.82 -3.40
CA LYS A 76 3.26 -19.16 -3.51
C LYS A 76 4.63 -19.24 -2.82
N GLU A 77 5.44 -18.20 -2.92
CA GLU A 77 6.76 -18.16 -2.27
C GLU A 77 6.65 -18.05 -0.76
N VAL A 78 5.70 -17.25 -0.27
CA VAL A 78 5.61 -16.95 1.17
C VAL A 78 4.78 -17.95 1.96
N ASN A 79 4.01 -18.84 1.31
CA ASN A 79 3.02 -19.70 1.99
C ASN A 79 3.60 -20.71 3.00
N ALA A 80 4.90 -21.02 2.92
CA ALA A 80 5.58 -21.93 3.83
C ALA A 80 6.39 -21.19 4.92
N THR A 81 6.29 -19.87 4.98
CA THR A 81 7.10 -19.04 5.89
C THR A 81 6.46 -18.91 7.26
N LYS A 82 7.28 -18.65 8.29
CA LYS A 82 6.79 -18.30 9.63
C LYS A 82 5.90 -17.04 9.61
N THR A 83 6.26 -16.06 8.78
CA THR A 83 5.53 -14.81 8.57
C THR A 83 4.09 -15.07 8.11
N TRP A 84 3.90 -16.04 7.21
CA TRP A 84 2.59 -16.44 6.73
C TRP A 84 1.70 -17.07 7.82
N THR A 85 2.28 -17.93 8.66
CA THR A 85 1.57 -18.52 9.80
C THR A 85 1.15 -17.45 10.81
N GLN A 86 2.05 -16.51 11.15
CA GLN A 86 1.75 -15.39 12.05
C GLN A 86 0.65 -14.48 11.51
N LEU A 87 0.71 -14.17 10.20
CA LEU A 87 -0.33 -13.41 9.54
C LEU A 87 -1.68 -14.15 9.62
N THR A 88 -1.70 -15.45 9.32
CA THR A 88 -2.93 -16.27 9.37
C THR A 88 -3.57 -16.29 10.76
N GLU A 89 -2.76 -16.43 11.81
CA GLU A 89 -3.23 -16.38 13.18
C GLU A 89 -3.83 -15.01 13.53
N MET A 90 -3.17 -13.91 13.12
CA MET A 90 -3.72 -12.58 13.31
C MET A 90 -5.02 -12.37 12.55
N LEU A 91 -5.11 -12.79 11.28
CA LEU A 91 -6.33 -12.69 10.47
C LEU A 91 -7.52 -13.38 11.15
N ARG A 92 -7.29 -14.56 11.73
CA ARG A 92 -8.30 -15.31 12.47
C ARG A 92 -8.79 -14.54 13.69
N GLU A 93 -7.87 -14.09 14.54
CA GLU A 93 -8.19 -13.37 15.78
C GLU A 93 -8.92 -12.06 15.49
N LEU A 94 -8.37 -11.25 14.58
CA LEU A 94 -8.95 -9.95 14.25
C LEU A 94 -10.28 -10.08 13.51
N GLY A 95 -10.44 -11.11 12.68
CA GLY A 95 -11.72 -11.42 12.05
C GLY A 95 -12.82 -11.71 13.09
N GLN A 96 -12.52 -12.47 14.15
CA GLN A 96 -13.48 -12.74 15.24
C GLN A 96 -13.81 -11.48 16.05
N GLU A 97 -12.83 -10.62 16.30
CA GLU A 97 -13.03 -9.35 16.99
C GLU A 97 -13.92 -8.40 16.18
N LEU A 98 -13.63 -8.24 14.88
CA LEU A 98 -14.46 -7.47 13.96
C LEU A 98 -15.88 -8.05 13.84
N ARG A 99 -16.04 -9.37 13.90
CA ARG A 99 -17.36 -10.02 13.93
C ARG A 99 -18.12 -9.67 15.20
N THR A 100 -17.48 -9.76 16.36
CA THR A 100 -18.08 -9.41 17.65
C THR A 100 -18.58 -7.97 17.64
N ILE A 101 -17.72 -7.06 17.18
CA ILE A 101 -18.06 -5.64 17.01
C ILE A 101 -19.26 -5.43 16.08
N LEU A 102 -19.31 -6.13 14.95
CA LEU A 102 -20.43 -6.05 14.01
C LEU A 102 -21.74 -6.56 14.63
N LEU A 103 -21.69 -7.66 15.38
CA LEU A 103 -22.86 -8.23 16.06
C LEU A 103 -23.40 -7.27 17.12
N ASP A 104 -22.53 -6.60 17.87
CA ASP A 104 -22.92 -5.59 18.86
C ASP A 104 -23.64 -4.40 18.22
N ILE A 105 -23.11 -3.86 17.11
CA ILE A 105 -23.75 -2.76 16.37
C ILE A 105 -25.13 -3.22 15.87
N ASN A 106 -25.22 -4.44 15.34
CA ASN A 106 -26.49 -4.99 14.85
C ASN A 106 -27.51 -5.20 15.98
N LEU A 107 -27.05 -5.63 17.16
CA LEU A 107 -27.91 -5.77 18.33
C LEU A 107 -28.49 -4.43 18.77
N GLU A 108 -27.67 -3.38 18.84
CA GLU A 108 -28.11 -2.02 19.15
C GLU A 108 -29.09 -1.48 18.09
N LYS A 109 -28.78 -1.68 16.80
CA LYS A 109 -29.64 -1.32 15.68
C LYS A 109 -31.00 -2.02 15.78
N ASN A 110 -31.03 -3.33 16.03
CA ASN A 110 -32.27 -4.11 16.12
C ASN A 110 -33.10 -3.72 17.35
N LYS A 111 -32.48 -3.39 18.50
CA LYS A 111 -33.19 -2.84 19.66
C LYS A 111 -33.88 -1.51 19.35
N ARG A 112 -33.24 -0.67 18.54
CA ARG A 112 -33.79 0.63 18.15
C ARG A 112 -34.81 0.55 17.02
N TRP A 113 -34.58 -0.36 16.08
CA TRP A 113 -35.36 -0.55 14.85
C TRP A 113 -35.56 -2.04 14.58
N PRO A 114 -36.53 -2.69 15.24
CA PRO A 114 -36.79 -4.11 15.05
C PRO A 114 -37.12 -4.43 13.59
N GLY A 115 -36.55 -5.52 13.07
CA GLY A 115 -36.85 -6.04 11.73
C GLY A 115 -36.06 -5.40 10.57
N VAL A 116 -35.11 -4.49 10.85
CA VAL A 116 -34.20 -3.97 9.82
C VAL A 116 -33.09 -4.99 9.53
N SER A 117 -32.74 -5.12 8.25
CA SER A 117 -31.65 -6.01 7.83
C SER A 117 -30.33 -5.76 8.59
N PRO A 118 -29.63 -6.84 8.99
CA PRO A 118 -28.31 -6.73 9.60
C PRO A 118 -27.30 -6.02 8.68
N LEU A 119 -26.43 -5.23 9.29
CA LEU A 119 -25.35 -4.50 8.65
C LEU A 119 -24.20 -5.43 8.26
N THR A 120 -23.43 -5.04 7.25
CA THR A 120 -22.09 -5.59 6.97
C THR A 120 -20.99 -4.61 7.34
N LEU A 121 -19.80 -5.14 7.62
CA LEU A 121 -18.61 -4.35 7.94
C LEU A 121 -17.50 -4.69 6.96
N GLN A 122 -16.89 -3.66 6.37
CA GLN A 122 -15.61 -3.77 5.68
C GLN A 122 -14.57 -2.99 6.47
N ALA A 123 -13.42 -3.61 6.72
CA ALA A 123 -12.32 -3.01 7.45
C ALA A 123 -11.03 -3.22 6.66
N LYS A 124 -10.47 -2.13 6.14
CA LYS A 124 -9.25 -2.16 5.33
C LYS A 124 -8.12 -1.53 6.10
N MET A 125 -7.14 -2.34 6.48
CA MET A 125 -5.88 -1.89 7.05
C MET A 125 -4.86 -1.68 5.94
N SER A 126 -4.02 -0.66 6.08
CA SER A 126 -2.87 -0.46 5.19
C SER A 126 -1.69 0.10 5.99
N CYS A 127 -0.52 -0.49 5.81
CA CYS A 127 0.76 0.07 6.27
C CYS A 127 1.69 0.33 5.08
N GLN A 128 2.57 1.32 5.22
CA GLN A 128 3.45 1.77 4.15
C GLN A 128 4.89 1.92 4.63
N LEU A 129 5.84 1.49 3.81
CA LEU A 129 7.28 1.61 4.04
C LEU A 129 7.95 2.33 2.87
N GLU A 130 8.91 3.20 3.17
CA GLU A 130 9.88 3.73 2.20
C GLU A 130 11.28 3.29 2.60
N GLY A 131 11.84 2.33 1.87
CA GLY A 131 13.03 1.62 2.33
C GLY A 131 12.75 0.88 3.64
N ASN A 132 13.35 1.34 4.75
CA ASN A 132 13.10 0.83 6.10
C ASN A 132 12.29 1.81 6.97
N ASN A 133 11.88 2.95 6.41
CA ASN A 133 11.16 3.99 7.15
C ASN A 133 9.66 3.69 7.11
N ASP A 134 9.03 3.64 8.28
CA ASP A 134 7.58 3.57 8.42
C ASP A 134 6.95 4.91 8.04
N LEU A 135 6.16 4.91 6.97
CA LEU A 135 5.39 6.09 6.52
C LEU A 135 4.05 6.21 7.25
N GLY A 136 3.65 5.17 7.97
CA GLY A 136 2.45 5.13 8.78
C GLY A 136 1.47 4.05 8.33
N SER A 137 0.43 3.92 9.15
CA SER A 137 -0.64 2.96 8.94
C SER A 137 -2.00 3.59 9.18
N PHE A 138 -3.00 3.10 8.47
CA PHE A 138 -4.36 3.60 8.57
C PHE A 138 -5.39 2.49 8.37
N TRP A 139 -6.60 2.77 8.85
CA TRP A 139 -7.78 1.94 8.61
C TRP A 139 -8.87 2.74 7.89
N ASN A 140 -9.53 2.09 6.95
CA ASN A 140 -10.79 2.54 6.38
C ASN A 140 -11.89 1.55 6.77
N PHE A 141 -12.97 2.06 7.36
CA PHE A 141 -14.14 1.25 7.71
C PHE A 141 -15.33 1.68 6.86
N SER A 142 -15.97 0.71 6.22
CA SER A 142 -17.23 0.90 5.52
C SER A 142 -18.31 0.04 6.16
N ILE A 143 -19.50 0.61 6.31
CA ILE A 143 -20.68 -0.06 6.88
C ILE A 143 -21.74 -0.09 5.79
N ASP A 144 -22.28 -1.27 5.48
CA ASP A 144 -23.18 -1.49 4.34
C ASP A 144 -22.60 -0.96 3.01
N GLY A 145 -21.29 -1.14 2.81
CA GLY A 145 -20.58 -0.67 1.63
C GLY A 145 -20.40 0.85 1.55
N GLN A 146 -20.80 1.61 2.58
CA GLN A 146 -20.62 3.06 2.63
C GLN A 146 -19.42 3.43 3.50
N PRO A 147 -18.43 4.19 2.98
CA PRO A 147 -17.32 4.71 3.77
C PRO A 147 -17.84 5.44 5.01
N SER A 148 -17.38 5.03 6.17
CA SER A 148 -17.97 5.43 7.45
C SER A 148 -16.95 6.09 8.37
N LEU A 149 -15.82 5.42 8.62
CA LEU A 149 -14.77 5.91 9.52
C LEU A 149 -13.39 5.74 8.88
N TYR A 150 -12.49 6.65 9.22
CA TYR A 150 -11.07 6.55 8.94
C TYR A 150 -10.30 6.66 10.25
N LEU A 151 -9.25 5.86 10.40
CA LEU A 151 -8.34 5.94 11.54
C LEU A 151 -6.92 6.14 11.04
N ASN A 152 -6.31 7.27 11.43
CA ASN A 152 -4.88 7.46 11.35
C ASN A 152 -4.23 6.85 12.59
N VAL A 153 -3.50 5.75 12.43
CA VAL A 153 -2.95 5.00 13.58
C VAL A 153 -1.80 5.74 14.24
N MET A 154 -1.03 6.55 13.50
CA MET A 154 0.13 7.28 14.02
C MET A 154 -0.23 8.15 15.23
N HIS A 155 -1.40 8.79 15.17
CA HIS A 155 -1.91 9.65 16.24
C HIS A 155 -3.16 9.09 16.93
N MET A 156 -3.58 7.87 16.57
CA MET A 156 -4.89 7.30 16.91
C MET A 156 -6.05 8.27 16.69
N GLU A 157 -6.02 8.98 15.56
CA GLU A 157 -7.00 9.99 15.22
C GLU A 157 -8.11 9.38 14.36
N TRP A 158 -9.33 9.40 14.90
CA TRP A 158 -10.52 8.92 14.22
C TRP A 158 -11.24 10.06 13.49
N THR A 159 -11.44 9.92 12.19
CA THR A 159 -12.23 10.81 11.35
C THR A 159 -13.58 10.16 11.01
N VAL A 160 -14.67 10.91 11.20
CA VAL A 160 -16.01 10.50 10.80
C VAL A 160 -16.25 10.92 9.35
N ILE A 161 -16.40 9.96 8.44
CA ILE A 161 -16.73 10.22 7.03
C ILE A 161 -18.25 10.30 6.87
N ASN A 162 -18.98 9.35 7.45
CA ASN A 162 -20.44 9.33 7.44
C ASN A 162 -20.98 9.77 8.80
N PRO A 163 -21.77 10.86 8.90
CA PRO A 163 -22.31 11.35 10.17
C PRO A 163 -23.08 10.29 10.98
N ARG A 164 -23.69 9.29 10.30
CA ARG A 164 -24.39 8.17 10.95
C ARG A 164 -23.47 7.27 11.77
N ALA A 165 -22.15 7.30 11.50
CA ALA A 165 -21.15 6.53 12.22
C ALA A 165 -20.58 7.25 13.46
N ARG A 166 -21.09 8.44 13.83
CA ARG A 166 -20.58 9.20 14.99
C ARG A 166 -20.65 8.41 16.30
N GLY A 167 -21.79 7.77 16.58
CA GLY A 167 -21.93 6.93 17.77
C GLY A 167 -20.98 5.73 17.78
N ILE A 168 -20.72 5.15 16.61
CA ILE A 168 -19.74 4.05 16.45
C ILE A 168 -18.33 4.55 16.74
N LYS A 169 -17.96 5.72 16.19
CA LYS A 169 -16.67 6.37 16.47
C LYS A 169 -16.47 6.64 17.96
N GLU A 170 -17.50 7.14 18.64
CA GLU A 170 -17.43 7.41 20.09
C GLU A 170 -17.26 6.11 20.88
N LYS A 171 -17.97 5.04 20.52
CA LYS A 171 -17.83 3.72 21.16
C LYS A 171 -16.43 3.14 20.94
N TRP A 172 -16.00 3.01 19.69
CA TRP A 172 -14.73 2.39 19.32
C TRP A 172 -13.52 3.22 19.74
N GLY A 173 -13.60 4.55 19.64
CA GLY A 173 -12.51 5.44 20.05
C GLY A 173 -12.27 5.49 21.56
N ASN A 174 -13.27 5.09 22.37
CA ASN A 174 -13.13 4.96 23.83
C ASN A 174 -12.81 3.53 24.27
N ASP A 175 -12.89 2.56 23.37
CA ASP A 175 -12.53 1.17 23.63
C ASP A 175 -11.00 1.02 23.59
N LYS A 176 -10.40 0.90 24.79
CA LYS A 176 -8.95 0.78 24.94
C LYS A 176 -8.41 -0.52 24.36
N GLU A 177 -9.17 -1.61 24.46
CA GLU A 177 -8.73 -2.92 23.98
C GLU A 177 -8.68 -2.94 22.46
N LEU A 178 -9.75 -2.51 21.81
CA LEU A 178 -9.81 -2.37 20.36
C LEU A 178 -8.74 -1.39 19.84
N THR A 179 -8.60 -0.24 20.50
CA THR A 179 -7.59 0.77 20.14
C THR A 179 -6.18 0.18 20.17
N GLU A 180 -5.85 -0.58 21.23
CA GLU A 180 -4.53 -1.20 21.36
C GLU A 180 -4.32 -2.34 20.36
N ARG A 181 -5.37 -3.14 20.09
CA ARG A 181 -5.32 -4.19 19.05
C ARG A 181 -5.04 -3.59 17.67
N LEU A 182 -5.81 -2.58 17.25
CA LEU A 182 -5.64 -1.92 15.96
C LEU A 182 -4.25 -1.31 15.85
N ARG A 183 -3.74 -0.67 16.92
CA ARG A 183 -2.38 -0.12 16.96
C ARG A 183 -1.33 -1.21 16.78
N LYS A 184 -1.40 -2.31 17.54
CA LYS A 184 -0.43 -3.41 17.49
C LYS A 184 -0.33 -4.04 16.11
N VAL A 185 -1.49 -4.38 15.52
CA VAL A 185 -1.55 -4.99 14.17
C VAL A 185 -0.95 -4.05 13.11
N SER A 186 -1.20 -2.75 13.24
CA SER A 186 -0.81 -1.76 12.24
C SER A 186 0.67 -1.36 12.33
N MET A 187 1.14 -0.94 13.51
CA MET A 187 2.51 -0.39 13.66
C MET A 187 3.56 -1.47 13.89
N GLY A 188 3.18 -2.58 14.52
CA GLY A 188 4.09 -3.69 14.82
C GLY A 188 4.06 -4.75 13.72
N ASP A 189 2.94 -5.46 13.66
CA ASP A 189 2.87 -6.70 12.88
C ASP A 189 2.89 -6.44 11.36
N CYS A 190 2.21 -5.40 10.88
CA CYS A 190 2.14 -5.08 9.45
C CYS A 190 3.51 -4.78 8.85
N ASN A 191 4.31 -3.94 9.51
CA ASN A 191 5.66 -3.60 9.06
C ASN A 191 6.58 -4.84 9.05
N HIS A 192 6.46 -5.70 10.07
CA HIS A 192 7.18 -6.97 10.12
C HIS A 192 6.81 -7.88 8.94
N TRP A 193 5.52 -8.06 8.65
CA TRP A 193 5.08 -8.88 7.53
C TRP A 193 5.49 -8.30 6.18
N LEU A 194 5.26 -7.01 5.95
CA LEU A 194 5.62 -6.33 4.71
C LEU A 194 7.13 -6.47 4.44
N THR A 195 7.98 -6.17 5.44
CA THR A 195 9.43 -6.36 5.34
C THR A 195 9.81 -7.82 5.03
N GLY A 196 9.11 -8.78 5.64
CA GLY A 196 9.29 -10.20 5.36
C GLY A 196 8.96 -10.58 3.91
N PHE A 197 7.83 -10.10 3.40
CA PHE A 197 7.37 -10.40 2.04
C PHE A 197 8.21 -9.74 0.94
N LEU A 198 8.72 -8.52 1.19
CA LEU A 198 9.57 -7.81 0.23
C LEU A 198 10.89 -8.53 -0.08
N LYS A 199 11.37 -9.41 0.81
CA LYS A 199 12.55 -10.24 0.56
C LYS A 199 12.35 -11.16 -0.65
N TYR A 200 11.17 -11.76 -0.77
CA TYR A 200 10.80 -12.68 -1.84
C TYR A 200 10.48 -11.96 -3.17
N GLN A 201 10.17 -10.65 -3.14
CA GLN A 201 10.05 -9.85 -4.36
C GLN A 201 11.41 -9.44 -4.92
N LYS A 202 12.37 -9.10 -4.06
CA LYS A 202 13.73 -8.68 -4.47
C LYS A 202 14.55 -9.80 -5.10
N GLU A 203 14.24 -11.05 -4.75
CA GLU A 203 14.87 -12.24 -5.33
C GLU A 203 14.40 -12.54 -6.76
N MET A 204 13.42 -11.80 -7.30
CA MET A 204 13.02 -11.92 -8.69
C MET A 204 13.81 -10.99 -9.61
N PRO A 205 14.50 -11.51 -10.64
CA PRO A 205 14.96 -10.66 -11.74
C PRO A 205 13.72 -10.06 -12.41
N GLY A 206 13.64 -8.73 -12.40
CA GLY A 206 12.46 -7.97 -12.82
C GLY A 206 11.92 -8.45 -14.16
N ARG A 207 10.75 -9.08 -14.14
CA ARG A 207 9.97 -9.27 -15.37
C ARG A 207 9.26 -7.96 -15.67
N GLU A 208 9.48 -7.50 -16.89
CA GLU A 208 8.65 -6.51 -17.56
C GLU A 208 7.17 -6.87 -17.35
N LEU A 209 6.38 -5.90 -16.88
CA LEU A 209 4.93 -6.03 -16.87
C LEU A 209 4.47 -6.28 -18.32
N SER A 210 4.06 -7.51 -18.62
CA SER A 210 3.22 -7.79 -19.77
C SER A 210 1.88 -7.08 -19.54
N TYR A 211 1.57 -6.14 -20.44
CA TYR A 211 0.42 -5.22 -20.40
C TYR A 211 -0.96 -5.92 -20.52
N HIS A 212 -1.05 -7.24 -20.40
CA HIS A 212 -2.23 -7.98 -20.86
C HIS A 212 -3.30 -8.36 -19.82
N ASP A 213 -3.15 -8.05 -18.53
CA ASP A 213 -4.18 -8.34 -17.52
C ASP A 213 -4.60 -7.10 -16.72
N ILE A 214 -5.04 -6.04 -17.41
CA ILE A 214 -5.83 -4.97 -16.78
C ILE A 214 -6.99 -4.63 -17.70
N THR A 215 -8.12 -5.31 -17.54
CA THR A 215 -9.40 -4.73 -17.91
C THR A 215 -10.38 -4.96 -16.78
N GLN A 216 -11.07 -3.88 -16.39
CA GLN A 216 -12.05 -3.73 -15.31
C GLN A 216 -11.47 -3.33 -13.95
N GLN A 217 -11.18 -2.04 -13.75
CA GLN A 217 -12.09 -1.13 -13.01
C GLN A 217 -11.60 0.31 -13.14
N SER A 218 -12.45 1.16 -13.71
CA SER A 218 -12.20 2.58 -14.01
C SER A 218 -12.22 3.45 -12.75
N GLY A 219 -11.29 4.41 -12.66
CA GLY A 219 -11.41 5.57 -11.77
C GLY A 219 -10.10 6.22 -11.35
N LYS A 220 -9.63 7.20 -12.16
CA LYS A 220 -8.45 8.09 -12.01
C LYS A 220 -7.08 7.46 -12.31
N ASP A 221 -6.61 7.71 -13.52
CA ASP A 221 -5.24 7.48 -13.98
C ASP A 221 -4.20 8.21 -13.10
N PRO A 222 -3.29 7.48 -12.42
CA PRO A 222 -2.13 8.07 -11.76
C PRO A 222 -1.09 8.57 -12.77
N ASN A 223 -1.19 8.14 -14.03
CA ASN A 223 -0.23 8.43 -15.09
C ASN A 223 -0.27 9.91 -15.56
N SER A 224 -1.35 10.65 -15.27
CA SER A 224 -1.46 12.06 -15.65
C SER A 224 -0.69 13.00 -14.73
N ILE A 225 -0.39 12.64 -13.48
CA ILE A 225 0.37 13.53 -12.57
C ILE A 225 1.87 13.29 -12.76
N PHE A 226 2.26 12.05 -13.07
CA PHE A 226 3.66 11.64 -13.24
C PHE A 226 4.30 12.32 -14.46
N LEU A 227 3.58 12.45 -15.58
CA LEU A 227 4.10 13.09 -16.80
C LEU A 227 4.25 14.61 -16.66
N PHE A 228 3.42 15.28 -15.85
CA PHE A 228 3.39 16.74 -15.79
C PHE A 228 4.59 17.38 -15.08
N PHE A 229 5.21 16.68 -14.13
CA PHE A 229 6.37 17.22 -13.38
C PHE A 229 7.70 16.56 -13.74
N THR A 230 7.69 15.33 -14.26
CA THR A 230 8.94 14.62 -14.60
C THR A 230 9.52 15.03 -15.95
N LEU A 231 8.68 15.23 -16.97
CA LEU A 231 9.11 15.68 -18.30
C LEU A 231 9.77 17.06 -18.29
N PRO A 232 9.24 18.09 -17.60
CA PRO A 232 9.89 19.40 -17.52
C PRO A 232 11.24 19.34 -16.80
N LEU A 233 11.35 18.53 -15.74
CA LEU A 233 12.59 18.36 -14.98
C LEU A 233 13.67 17.66 -15.81
N LEU A 234 13.29 16.61 -16.54
CA LEU A 234 14.16 15.91 -17.50
C LEU A 234 14.60 16.82 -18.65
N CYS A 235 13.68 17.60 -19.23
CA CYS A 235 14.00 18.59 -20.24
C CYS A 235 14.94 19.67 -19.70
N TYR A 236 14.69 20.20 -18.50
CA TYR A 236 15.54 21.20 -17.86
C TYR A 236 16.96 20.67 -17.63
N LEU A 237 17.10 19.44 -17.11
CA LEU A 237 18.40 18.79 -16.92
C LEU A 237 19.12 18.56 -18.26
N TYR A 238 18.39 18.17 -19.31
CA TYR A 238 18.94 18.05 -20.66
C TYR A 238 19.46 19.39 -21.20
N PHE A 239 18.67 20.47 -21.11
CA PHE A 239 19.09 21.80 -21.57
C PHE A 239 20.26 22.36 -20.75
N LEU A 240 20.26 22.15 -19.44
CA LEU A 240 21.37 22.54 -18.56
C LEU A 240 22.65 21.81 -18.95
N SER A 241 22.56 20.52 -19.28
CA SER A 241 23.70 19.75 -19.77
C SER A 241 24.23 20.27 -21.12
N LEU A 242 23.33 20.61 -22.05
CA LEU A 242 23.68 21.15 -23.37
C LEU A 242 24.38 22.51 -23.23
N PHE A 243 23.89 23.36 -22.32
CA PHE A 243 24.46 24.66 -22.02
C PHE A 243 25.87 24.56 -21.44
N LEU A 244 26.08 23.65 -20.48
CA LEU A 244 27.41 23.39 -19.91
C LEU A 244 28.41 22.85 -20.95
N ILE A 245 27.94 22.01 -21.89
CA ILE A 245 28.76 21.54 -23.02
C ILE A 245 29.17 22.72 -23.92
N ILE A 246 28.23 23.61 -24.25
CA ILE A 246 28.54 24.81 -25.06
C ILE A 246 29.55 25.71 -24.36
N ILE A 247 29.38 25.96 -23.05
CA ILE A 247 30.33 26.76 -22.25
C ILE A 247 31.72 26.13 -22.26
N THR A 248 31.82 24.81 -22.04
CA THR A 248 33.12 24.14 -22.02
C THR A 248 33.79 24.11 -23.39
N CYS A 249 33.02 23.95 -24.48
CA CYS A 249 33.53 24.10 -25.85
C CYS A 249 34.01 25.52 -26.12
N PHE A 250 33.26 26.53 -25.69
CA PHE A 250 33.61 27.94 -25.86
C PHE A 250 34.89 28.29 -25.09
N ILE A 251 34.96 27.93 -23.81
CA ILE A 251 36.16 28.10 -22.98
C ILE A 251 37.36 27.38 -23.63
N SER A 252 37.18 26.13 -24.07
CA SER A 252 38.25 25.39 -24.76
C SER A 252 38.71 26.07 -26.05
N SER A 253 37.80 26.69 -26.81
CA SER A 253 38.15 27.40 -28.05
C SER A 253 38.88 28.72 -27.78
N VAL A 254 38.49 29.45 -26.73
CA VAL A 254 39.14 30.70 -26.31
C VAL A 254 40.54 30.44 -25.77
N PHE A 255 40.72 29.38 -24.96
CA PHE A 255 42.04 28.95 -24.51
C PHE A 255 42.94 28.52 -25.66
N PHE A 256 42.39 27.90 -26.71
CA PHE A 256 43.16 27.50 -27.90
C PHE A 256 43.61 28.72 -28.74
N LEU A 257 42.78 29.77 -28.80
CA LEU A 257 43.08 31.02 -29.48
C LEU A 257 44.08 31.92 -28.72
N LEU A 258 44.10 31.85 -27.38
CA LEU A 258 45.04 32.60 -26.54
C LEU A 258 46.42 31.92 -26.39
N ALA A 259 46.52 30.65 -26.78
CA ALA A 259 47.77 29.89 -26.77
C ALA A 259 48.60 30.01 -28.07
N PHE A 260 48.10 30.78 -29.05
CA PHE A 260 48.76 31.17 -30.29
C PHE A 260 49.01 32.69 -30.29
#